data_AF-A0A354Q9E2-F1
#
_entry.id   AF-A0A354Q9E2-F1
#
_cell.length_a   1.000
_cell.length_b   1.000
_cell.length_c   1.000
_cell.angle_alpha   90.00
_cell.angle_beta   90.00
_cell.angle_gamma   90.00
#
_symmetry.space_group_name_H-M   'P 1'
#
loop_
_entity.id
_entity.type
_entity.pdbx_description
1 polymer ?
#
loop_
_entity_poly.entity_id
_entity_poly.type
_entity_poly.pdbx_seq_one_letter_code
_entity_poly.pdbx_strand_id
1 'polypeptide(L)'
;DRYTLKLEGATCTGFQTVAIGGVRDPYIIARVDSWLAEMKVFFAERLKELTGKTLGKEVRLDISQYGKNAVMGELEKSSAQIPNEIGLLFCVTAPEQALANDVARFITHTASHWPIPEWDGFISGIAFPFSPPEIDRGPVYRF
;
A
#
# COMPACT_ATOMS: atom_id res chain seq x y z
N ASP A 1 -39.31 -11.98 31.60
CA ASP A 1 -38.21 -11.63 30.68
C ASP A 1 -38.67 -10.68 29.60
N ARG A 2 -37.89 -9.63 29.33
CA ARG A 2 -38.19 -8.60 28.33
C ARG A 2 -37.43 -8.94 27.05
N TYR A 3 -38.15 -9.14 25.95
CA TYR A 3 -37.56 -9.42 24.63
C TYR A 3 -36.66 -8.27 24.18
N THR A 4 -35.43 -8.60 23.78
CA THR A 4 -34.47 -7.66 23.18
C THR A 4 -33.89 -8.26 21.91
N LEU A 5 -33.55 -7.39 20.97
CA LEU A 5 -32.85 -7.72 19.72
C LEU A 5 -31.53 -6.94 19.69
N LYS A 6 -30.43 -7.63 19.38
CA LYS A 6 -29.15 -6.99 19.10
C LYS A 6 -29.16 -6.54 17.65
N LEU A 7 -29.04 -5.25 17.42
CA LEU A 7 -28.83 -4.68 16.09
C LEU A 7 -27.34 -4.47 15.91
N GLU A 8 -26.76 -5.16 14.93
CA GLU A 8 -25.41 -4.89 14.43
C GLU A 8 -25.56 -4.26 13.05
N GLY A 9 -25.16 -3.00 12.93
CA GLY A 9 -25.12 -2.28 11.66
C GLY A 9 -23.74 -2.39 11.03
N ALA A 10 -23.67 -2.33 9.70
CA ALA A 10 -22.41 -2.18 8.98
C ALA A 10 -22.58 -1.05 7.95
N THR A 11 -21.56 -0.21 7.80
CA THR A 11 -21.56 0.86 6.78
C THR A 11 -20.43 0.64 5.78
N CYS A 12 -20.71 0.88 4.49
CA CYS A 12 -19.69 0.84 3.46
C CYS A 12 -18.75 2.05 3.64
N THR A 13 -17.46 1.78 3.68
CA THR A 13 -16.39 2.77 3.94
C THR A 13 -15.50 3.03 2.73
N GLY A 14 -15.91 2.53 1.56
CA GLY A 14 -15.20 2.66 0.29
C GLY A 14 -14.93 1.31 -0.37
N PHE A 15 -14.05 1.34 -1.35
CA PHE A 15 -13.62 0.22 -2.17
C PHE A 15 -12.12 0.08 -2.10
N GLN A 16 -11.63 -1.16 -2.16
CA GLN A 16 -10.21 -1.45 -2.08
C GLN A 16 -9.67 -2.16 -3.30
N THR A 17 -8.43 -1.79 -3.62
CA THR A 17 -7.58 -2.49 -4.59
C THR A 17 -6.24 -2.71 -3.93
N VAL A 18 -5.73 -3.92 -4.03
CA VAL A 18 -4.48 -4.32 -3.40
C VAL A 18 -3.48 -4.78 -4.44
N ALA A 19 -2.19 -4.64 -4.14
CA ALA A 19 -1.12 -5.28 -4.88
C ALA A 19 -0.06 -5.76 -3.89
N ILE A 20 0.51 -6.93 -4.14
CA ILE A 20 1.57 -7.51 -3.31
C ILE A 20 2.81 -7.72 -4.15
N GLY A 21 3.96 -7.22 -3.68
CA GLY A 21 5.25 -7.39 -4.36
C GLY A 21 6.38 -7.67 -3.37
N GLY A 22 7.43 -8.33 -3.84
CA GLY A 22 8.64 -8.61 -3.07
C GLY A 22 9.75 -7.60 -3.37
N VAL A 23 10.54 -7.25 -2.35
CA VAL A 23 11.79 -6.51 -2.47
C VAL A 23 12.90 -7.35 -1.86
N ARG A 24 13.95 -7.60 -2.63
CA ARG A 24 15.14 -8.36 -2.21
C ARG A 24 16.41 -7.52 -2.17
N ASP A 25 16.37 -6.34 -2.77
CA ASP A 25 17.56 -5.51 -2.89
C ASP A 25 18.02 -4.99 -1.51
N PRO A 26 19.26 -5.27 -1.08
CA PRO A 26 19.74 -4.88 0.24
C PRO A 26 19.83 -3.35 0.42
N TYR A 27 20.09 -2.58 -0.64
CA TYR A 27 20.13 -1.12 -0.57
C TYR A 27 18.74 -0.53 -0.40
N ILE A 28 17.73 -1.09 -1.08
CA ILE A 28 16.33 -0.69 -0.87
C ILE A 28 15.88 -1.07 0.55
N ILE A 29 16.12 -2.32 0.97
CA ILE A 29 15.67 -2.81 2.28
C ILE A 29 16.29 -2.01 3.43
N ALA A 30 17.58 -1.66 3.34
CA ALA A 30 18.28 -0.87 4.37
C ALA A 30 17.65 0.51 4.63
N ARG A 31 16.88 1.04 3.67
CA ARG A 31 16.26 2.37 3.74
C ARG A 31 14.77 2.36 3.37
N VAL A 32 14.12 1.20 3.49
CA VAL A 32 12.76 0.99 2.98
C VAL A 32 11.75 2.02 3.52
N ASP A 33 11.90 2.43 4.78
CA ASP A 33 10.97 3.40 5.37
C ASP A 33 11.06 4.78 4.71
N SER A 34 12.26 5.31 4.52
CA SER A 34 12.45 6.61 3.85
C SER A 34 12.10 6.49 2.37
N TRP A 35 12.45 5.37 1.73
CA TRP A 35 12.12 5.08 0.34
C TRP A 35 10.59 5.07 0.10
N LEU A 36 9.82 4.42 0.98
CA LEU A 36 8.35 4.43 0.93
C LEU A 36 7.76 5.80 1.33
N ALA A 37 8.40 6.53 2.23
CA ALA A 37 7.94 7.87 2.61
C ALA A 37 8.07 8.87 1.44
N GLU A 38 9.19 8.85 0.72
CA GLU A 38 9.41 9.64 -0.49
C GLU A 38 8.34 9.34 -1.55
N MET A 39 8.08 8.07 -1.81
CA MET A 39 7.00 7.66 -2.72
C MET A 39 5.64 8.20 -2.30
N LYS A 40 5.30 8.12 -1.01
CA LYS A 40 3.99 8.59 -0.51
C LYS A 40 3.80 10.09 -0.73
N VAL A 41 4.85 10.90 -0.57
CA VAL A 41 4.81 12.34 -0.87
C VAL A 41 4.52 12.56 -2.35
N PHE A 42 5.29 11.90 -3.22
CA PHE A 42 5.09 12.00 -4.66
C PHE A 42 3.70 11.53 -5.11
N PHE A 43 3.20 10.41 -4.59
CA PHE A 43 1.88 9.90 -4.92
C PHE A 43 0.76 10.84 -4.45
N ALA A 44 0.93 11.50 -3.31
CA ALA A 44 -0.03 12.50 -2.84
C ALA A 44 -0.12 13.70 -3.79
N GLU A 45 1.04 14.20 -4.27
CA GLU A 45 1.10 15.29 -5.23
C GLU A 45 0.46 14.90 -6.57
N ARG A 46 0.87 13.75 -7.14
CA ARG A 46 0.34 13.27 -8.42
C ARG A 46 -1.15 12.95 -8.37
N LEU A 47 -1.63 12.36 -7.28
CA LEU A 47 -3.07 12.12 -7.10
C LEU A 47 -3.85 13.44 -7.16
N LYS A 48 -3.37 14.47 -6.46
CA LYS A 48 -4.02 15.77 -6.43
C LYS A 48 -4.01 16.45 -7.80
N GLU A 49 -2.88 16.40 -8.51
CA GLU A 49 -2.74 16.93 -9.87
C GLU A 49 -3.68 16.26 -10.87
N LEU A 50 -3.77 14.93 -10.84
CA LEU A 50 -4.49 14.15 -11.85
C LEU A 50 -6.00 14.06 -11.57
N THR A 51 -6.41 14.07 -10.30
CA THR A 51 -7.80 13.75 -9.92
C THR A 51 -8.48 14.83 -9.07
N GLY A 52 -7.72 15.81 -8.57
CA GLY A 52 -8.20 16.79 -7.59
C GLY A 52 -8.45 16.23 -6.19
N LYS A 53 -8.17 14.93 -5.94
CA LYS A 53 -8.41 14.26 -4.65
C LYS A 53 -7.18 14.30 -3.76
N THR A 54 -7.39 14.16 -2.45
CA THR A 54 -6.32 14.25 -1.46
C THR A 54 -6.03 12.88 -0.84
N LEU A 55 -4.76 12.49 -0.82
CA LEU A 55 -4.30 11.31 -0.10
C LEU A 55 -4.46 11.52 1.42
N GLY A 56 -5.00 10.53 2.11
CA GLY A 56 -5.37 10.61 3.53
C GLY A 56 -6.77 11.16 3.81
N LYS A 57 -7.51 11.61 2.79
CA LYS A 57 -8.90 12.07 2.90
C LYS A 57 -9.84 11.23 2.03
N GLU A 58 -9.92 11.54 0.74
CA GLU A 58 -10.79 10.81 -0.19
C GLU A 58 -10.17 9.49 -0.63
N VAL A 59 -8.85 9.44 -0.74
CA VAL A 59 -8.09 8.25 -1.08
C VAL A 59 -7.13 7.94 0.05
N ARG A 60 -6.98 6.67 0.42
CA ARG A 60 -5.98 6.22 1.40
C ARG A 60 -5.05 5.21 0.76
N LEU A 61 -3.76 5.31 1.07
CA LEU A 61 -2.74 4.36 0.66
C LEU A 61 -2.04 3.83 1.91
N ASP A 62 -2.29 2.56 2.19
CA ASP A 62 -1.61 1.80 3.23
C ASP A 62 -0.55 0.91 2.56
N ILE A 63 0.66 0.89 3.11
CA ILE A 63 1.76 0.03 2.62
C ILE A 63 2.30 -0.76 3.80
N SER A 64 2.00 -2.05 3.85
CA SER A 64 2.49 -2.95 4.90
C SER A 64 3.78 -3.64 4.49
N GLN A 65 4.72 -3.79 5.44
CA GLN A 65 6.06 -4.36 5.22
C GLN A 65 6.18 -5.73 5.90
N TYR A 66 5.74 -6.79 5.22
CA TYR A 66 5.89 -8.17 5.68
C TYR A 66 7.36 -8.61 5.63
N GLY A 67 7.80 -9.37 6.64
CA GLY A 67 9.22 -9.68 6.85
C GLY A 67 9.97 -8.61 7.65
N LYS A 68 9.38 -7.43 7.86
CA LYS A 68 9.90 -6.39 8.75
C LYS A 68 9.07 -6.25 10.03
N ASN A 69 7.89 -5.63 9.96
CA ASN A 69 7.05 -5.37 11.14
C ASN A 69 5.55 -5.21 10.84
N ALA A 70 5.04 -5.73 9.71
CA ALA A 70 3.63 -5.55 9.33
C ALA A 70 2.58 -6.03 10.37
N VAL A 71 2.93 -6.98 11.23
CA VAL A 71 2.01 -7.55 12.24
C VAL A 71 2.15 -6.87 13.60
N MET A 72 3.39 -6.79 14.11
CA MET A 72 3.67 -6.28 15.46
C MET A 72 3.88 -4.76 15.52
N GLY A 73 4.11 -4.10 14.38
CA GLY A 73 4.40 -2.66 14.31
C GLY A 73 5.60 -2.30 15.21
N GLU A 74 5.40 -1.30 16.08
CA GLU A 74 6.39 -0.85 17.06
C GLU A 74 6.71 -1.89 18.15
N LEU A 75 5.89 -2.94 18.29
CA LEU A 75 6.12 -4.02 19.25
C LEU A 75 7.03 -5.12 18.71
N GLU A 76 7.53 -4.99 17.48
CA GLU A 76 8.48 -5.93 16.89
C GLU A 76 9.83 -5.85 17.61
N LYS A 77 10.30 -6.98 18.15
CA LYS A 77 11.51 -7.05 18.99
C LYS A 77 12.76 -7.33 18.17
N SER A 78 12.62 -7.88 16.98
CA SER A 78 13.74 -8.30 16.12
C SER A 78 14.20 -7.19 15.14
N SER A 79 14.17 -5.92 15.57
CA SER A 79 14.47 -4.77 14.70
C SER A 79 15.94 -4.67 14.24
N ALA A 80 16.85 -5.43 14.87
CA ALA A 80 18.28 -5.37 14.56
C ALA A 80 18.70 -6.17 13.31
N GLN A 81 17.89 -7.13 12.85
CA GLN A 81 18.23 -7.94 11.69
C GLN A 81 17.59 -7.36 10.42
N ILE A 82 18.42 -7.01 9.45
CA ILE A 82 17.94 -6.63 8.12
C ILE A 82 17.46 -7.91 7.41
N PRO A 83 16.19 -7.99 6.98
CA PRO A 83 15.69 -9.15 6.26
C PRO A 83 16.33 -9.25 4.88
N ASN A 84 16.53 -10.48 4.38
CA ASN A 84 17.01 -10.69 3.00
C ASN A 84 15.93 -10.34 1.96
N GLU A 85 14.67 -10.34 2.37
CA GLU A 85 13.52 -10.11 1.50
C GLU A 85 12.35 -9.60 2.32
N ILE A 86 11.60 -8.65 1.77
CA ILE A 86 10.37 -8.14 2.38
C ILE A 86 9.23 -8.16 1.37
N GLY A 87 8.02 -8.38 1.87
CA GLY A 87 6.79 -8.24 1.11
C GLY A 87 6.16 -6.87 1.34
N LEU A 88 5.85 -6.16 0.27
CA LEU A 88 5.10 -4.91 0.31
C LEU A 88 3.66 -5.17 -0.12
N LEU A 89 2.71 -4.95 0.79
CA LEU A 89 1.28 -4.94 0.48
C LEU A 89 0.81 -3.50 0.33
N PHE A 90 0.56 -3.09 -0.90
CA PHE A 90 -0.10 -1.83 -1.22
C PHE A 90 -1.60 -2.03 -1.12
N CYS A 91 -2.28 -1.17 -0.38
CA CYS A 91 -3.73 -1.18 -0.24
C CYS A 91 -4.27 0.23 -0.46
N VAL A 92 -4.90 0.42 -1.62
CA VAL A 92 -5.57 1.67 -1.97
C VAL A 92 -7.02 1.55 -1.55
N THR A 93 -7.53 2.54 -0.80
CA THR A 93 -8.96 2.69 -0.51
C THR A 93 -9.48 3.97 -1.14
N ALA A 94 -10.59 3.90 -1.86
CA ALA A 94 -11.21 5.06 -2.51
C ALA A 94 -12.74 5.00 -2.44
N PRO A 95 -13.48 6.08 -2.80
CA PRO A 95 -14.94 6.09 -2.76
C PRO A 95 -15.59 5.21 -3.84
N GLU A 96 -14.85 4.87 -4.89
CA GLU A 96 -15.30 4.04 -6.03
C GLU A 96 -14.21 3.03 -6.41
N GLN A 97 -14.61 1.81 -6.82
CA GLN A 97 -13.67 0.75 -7.22
C GLN A 97 -12.81 1.16 -8.42
N ALA A 98 -13.39 1.85 -9.40
CA ALA A 98 -12.66 2.31 -10.58
C ALA A 98 -11.48 3.23 -10.19
N LEU A 99 -11.73 4.19 -9.28
CA LEU A 99 -10.69 5.07 -8.78
C LEU A 99 -9.63 4.32 -7.96
N ALA A 100 -10.04 3.36 -7.12
CA ALA A 100 -9.09 2.53 -6.37
C ALA A 100 -8.17 1.76 -7.34
N ASN A 101 -8.73 1.22 -8.43
CA ASN A 101 -7.98 0.52 -9.47
C ASN A 101 -7.01 1.44 -10.22
N ASP A 102 -7.48 2.61 -10.66
CA ASP A 102 -6.65 3.57 -11.41
C ASP A 102 -5.47 4.05 -10.57
N VAL A 103 -5.72 4.38 -9.29
CA VAL A 103 -4.68 4.80 -8.36
C VAL A 103 -3.71 3.65 -8.05
N ALA A 104 -4.21 2.43 -7.85
CA ALA A 104 -3.35 1.27 -7.61
C ALA A 104 -2.42 0.99 -8.80
N ARG A 105 -2.92 1.01 -10.04
CA ARG A 105 -2.11 0.84 -11.26
C ARG A 105 -1.02 1.89 -11.41
N PHE A 106 -1.34 3.14 -11.08
CA PHE A 106 -0.35 4.22 -11.09
C PHE A 106 0.74 4.00 -10.03
N ILE A 107 0.33 3.63 -8.82
CA ILE A 107 1.23 3.38 -7.68
C ILE A 107 2.16 2.21 -7.97
N THR A 108 1.64 1.05 -8.37
CA THR A 108 2.44 -0.17 -8.59
C THR A 108 3.46 0.02 -9.70
N HIS A 109 3.05 0.59 -10.83
CA HIS A 109 3.93 0.89 -11.96
C HIS A 109 5.06 1.83 -11.52
N THR A 110 4.73 2.91 -10.82
CA THR A 110 5.74 3.89 -10.40
C THR A 110 6.63 3.36 -9.28
N ALA A 111 6.06 2.68 -8.29
CA ALA A 111 6.79 2.10 -7.16
C ALA A 111 7.78 1.03 -7.61
N SER A 112 7.43 0.24 -8.63
CA SER A 112 8.33 -0.77 -9.20
C SER A 112 9.65 -0.17 -9.66
N HIS A 113 9.63 1.07 -10.13
CA HIS A 113 10.78 1.76 -10.73
C HIS A 113 11.25 2.96 -9.91
N TRP A 114 10.92 3.02 -8.62
CA TRP A 114 11.34 4.14 -7.78
C TRP A 114 12.86 4.14 -7.61
N PRO A 115 13.54 5.27 -7.89
CA PRO A 115 15.00 5.31 -7.97
C PRO A 115 15.66 5.17 -6.61
N ILE A 116 16.93 4.73 -6.62
CA ILE A 116 17.84 4.85 -5.49
C ILE A 116 19.21 5.39 -5.95
N PRO A 117 20.01 6.06 -5.10
CA PRO A 117 21.30 6.63 -5.47
C PRO A 117 22.34 5.64 -5.99
N GLU A 118 22.21 4.36 -5.64
CA GLU A 118 23.18 3.32 -5.95
C GLU A 118 23.16 2.90 -7.42
N TRP A 119 22.08 3.21 -8.17
CA TRP A 119 22.03 2.98 -9.62
C TRP A 119 21.05 3.91 -10.33
N ASP A 120 21.31 4.12 -11.61
CA ASP A 120 20.48 4.93 -12.49
C ASP A 120 19.59 4.08 -13.42
N GLY A 121 18.56 4.71 -13.96
CA GLY A 121 17.68 4.13 -14.98
C GLY A 121 16.43 3.45 -14.44
N PHE A 122 15.72 2.75 -15.33
CA PHE A 122 14.39 2.19 -15.08
C PHE A 122 14.48 0.74 -14.55
N ILE A 123 15.24 0.54 -13.49
CA ILE A 123 15.44 -0.77 -12.85
C ILE A 123 14.23 -1.10 -11.97
N SER A 124 13.77 -2.36 -11.99
CA SER A 124 12.65 -2.80 -11.15
C SER A 124 13.14 -3.17 -9.75
N GLY A 125 12.76 -2.40 -8.74
CA GLY A 125 13.04 -2.67 -7.32
C GLY A 125 12.01 -3.56 -6.64
N ILE A 126 10.82 -3.74 -7.25
CA ILE A 126 9.74 -4.58 -6.75
C ILE A 126 9.46 -5.70 -7.75
N ALA A 127 9.30 -6.93 -7.26
CA ALA A 127 8.86 -8.07 -8.04
C ALA A 127 7.39 -8.39 -7.71
N PHE A 128 6.48 -8.12 -8.65
CA PHE A 128 5.07 -8.52 -8.52
C PHE A 128 4.88 -9.95 -9.04
N PRO A 129 4.15 -10.83 -8.32
CA PRO A 129 3.94 -12.21 -8.72
C PRO A 129 2.83 -12.38 -9.79
N PHE A 130 2.06 -11.32 -10.06
CA PHE A 130 0.94 -11.33 -11.01
C PHE A 130 1.06 -10.20 -12.02
N SER A 131 0.38 -10.39 -13.16
CA SER A 131 0.22 -9.38 -14.20
C SER A 131 -1.23 -9.41 -14.71
N PRO A 132 -2.04 -8.36 -14.47
CA PRO A 132 -1.71 -7.16 -13.71
C PRO A 132 -1.41 -7.44 -12.21
N PRO A 133 -0.61 -6.62 -11.52
CA PRO A 133 -0.34 -6.77 -10.08
C PRO A 133 -1.54 -6.52 -9.18
N GLU A 134 -2.48 -5.67 -9.65
CA GLU A 134 -3.60 -5.19 -8.85
C GLU A 134 -4.73 -6.21 -8.79
N ILE A 135 -5.31 -6.36 -7.60
CA ILE A 135 -6.42 -7.25 -7.31
C ILE A 135 -7.53 -6.44 -6.66
N ASP A 136 -8.71 -6.48 -7.27
CA ASP A 136 -9.92 -5.85 -6.74
C ASP A 136 -10.36 -6.61 -5.48
N ARG A 137 -10.33 -5.92 -4.33
CA ARG A 137 -10.86 -6.46 -3.07
C ARG A 137 -12.35 -6.17 -2.91
N GLY A 138 -12.85 -5.13 -3.58
CA GLY A 138 -14.25 -4.75 -3.53
C GLY A 138 -14.59 -3.84 -2.34
N PRO A 139 -15.89 -3.75 -1.98
CA PRO A 139 -16.35 -2.86 -0.92
C PRO A 139 -15.84 -3.28 0.45
N VAL A 140 -15.50 -2.30 1.28
CA VAL A 140 -15.06 -2.50 2.67
C VAL A 140 -16.04 -1.93 3.65
N TYR A 141 -16.31 -2.67 4.73
CA TYR A 141 -17.32 -2.32 5.72
C TYR A 141 -16.71 -2.11 7.11
N ARG A 142 -17.30 -1.18 7.87
CA ARG A 142 -17.04 -1.02 9.30
C ARG A 142 -18.31 -1.35 10.09
N PHE A 143 -18.13 -2.10 11.18
CA PHE A 143 -19.16 -2.44 12.17
C PHE A 143 -19.15 -1.42 13.33
#